data_AF-A0A4R6QGT7-F1
#
_entry.id   AF-A0A4R6QGT7-F1
#
_cell.length_a   1.000
_cell.length_b   1.000
_cell.length_c   1.000
_cell.angle_alpha   90.00
_cell.angle_beta   90.00
_cell.angle_gamma   90.00
#
_symmetry.space_group_name_H-M   'P 1'
#
loop_
_entity.id
_entity.type
_entity.pdbx_description
1 polymer ?
#
loop_
_entity_poly.entity_id
_entity_poly.type
_entity_poly.pdbx_seq_one_letter_code
_entity_poly.pdbx_strand_id
1 'polypeptide(L)'
;MKLKIIVAFVLLSSLSVFSQEFNKPSDYLTFINKEQELISRSTWKYTSAVAHSKSARKIDATRKQLIKSIQTSRKKITDIKNGYKGDTDYQKKVIDYLNFCEISLNEEYDKIINMQEVAEQSYDAMEAYLMMRDLVNKKIDEENDKATLAFNEFAQKYSITINNQETELSKKINISGKVFDYHTALYLLFFKTNITDLNLSLAIEKKDLGAIQQNGNALLQYANEGLEKIKVIQPYEKDNSLLLATKKCLEFYKKEAEVFVPKMVDFYMFNEKFENAKKSLESKAAKDKTKEEIDNYNAMVKQVNKEIENFNKTNNSNYQEKNSLLNNWNSTGDMFISKHVPAN
;
A
#
# COMPACT_ATOMS: atom_id res chain seq x y z
N MET A 1 4.34 -73.65 -29.76
CA MET A 1 5.43 -73.86 -30.74
C MET A 1 5.44 -72.69 -31.72
N LYS A 2 6.61 -72.05 -31.88
CA LYS A 2 7.01 -71.10 -32.95
C LYS A 2 6.44 -69.67 -32.94
N LEU A 3 7.11 -68.87 -32.11
CA LEU A 3 7.75 -67.59 -32.42
C LEU A 3 7.78 -67.19 -33.91
N LYS A 4 7.28 -65.98 -34.24
CA LYS A 4 7.78 -65.16 -35.34
C LYS A 4 7.95 -63.73 -34.84
N ILE A 5 9.21 -63.36 -34.64
CA ILE A 5 9.68 -62.00 -34.43
C ILE A 5 9.57 -61.26 -35.77
N ILE A 6 8.94 -60.09 -35.77
CA ILE A 6 9.14 -59.08 -36.81
C ILE A 6 9.61 -57.83 -36.09
N VAL A 7 10.89 -57.53 -36.33
CA VAL A 7 11.57 -56.29 -35.98
C VAL A 7 10.90 -55.15 -36.74
N ALA A 8 10.27 -54.22 -36.03
CA ALA A 8 9.83 -52.95 -36.58
C ALA A 8 10.84 -51.87 -36.18
N PHE A 9 11.52 -51.37 -37.20
CA PHE A 9 12.52 -50.33 -37.18
C PHE A 9 11.95 -49.05 -36.54
N VAL A 10 12.39 -48.73 -35.31
CA VAL A 10 12.13 -47.42 -34.71
C VAL A 10 12.97 -46.41 -35.47
N LEU A 11 12.36 -45.74 -36.43
CA LEU A 11 12.88 -44.49 -36.99
C LEU A 11 12.83 -43.47 -35.84
N LEU A 12 13.94 -43.36 -35.10
CA LEU A 12 14.25 -42.19 -34.30
C LEU A 12 14.39 -41.02 -35.27
N SER A 13 13.27 -40.38 -35.58
CA SER A 13 13.26 -38.99 -36.03
C SER A 13 13.81 -38.18 -34.87
N SER A 14 15.13 -37.98 -34.84
CA SER A 14 15.74 -36.92 -34.06
C SER A 14 15.09 -35.63 -34.55
N LEU A 15 14.07 -35.16 -33.83
CA LEU A 15 13.70 -33.76 -33.88
C LEU A 15 14.93 -33.02 -33.41
N SER A 16 15.73 -32.55 -34.37
CA SER A 16 16.73 -31.53 -34.14
C SER A 16 15.98 -30.32 -33.62
N VAL A 17 15.84 -30.25 -32.31
CA VAL A 17 15.53 -29.00 -31.63
C VAL A 17 16.74 -28.12 -31.93
N PHE A 18 16.65 -27.31 -32.98
CA PHE A 18 17.63 -26.27 -33.21
C PHE A 18 17.62 -25.38 -31.96
N SER A 19 18.62 -25.58 -31.11
CA SER A 19 18.98 -24.56 -30.13
C SER A 19 19.26 -23.29 -30.94
N GLN A 20 18.70 -22.15 -30.54
CA GLN A 20 19.12 -20.89 -31.14
C GLN A 20 20.61 -20.70 -30.87
N GLU A 21 21.43 -20.88 -31.91
CA GLU A 21 22.84 -20.54 -31.88
C GLU A 21 23.01 -19.12 -32.41
N PHE A 22 23.71 -18.29 -31.64
CA PHE A 22 23.96 -16.89 -31.98
C PHE A 22 25.33 -16.75 -32.65
N ASN A 23 25.34 -16.23 -33.88
CA ASN A 23 26.58 -16.06 -34.65
C ASN A 23 27.42 -14.87 -34.16
N LYS A 24 26.77 -13.82 -33.66
CA LYS A 24 27.42 -12.62 -33.11
C LYS A 24 27.00 -12.41 -31.65
N PRO A 25 27.89 -11.89 -30.79
CA PRO A 25 27.56 -11.65 -29.38
C PRO A 25 26.54 -10.51 -29.23
N SER A 26 26.50 -9.59 -30.20
CA SER A 26 25.46 -8.56 -30.32
C SER A 26 24.07 -9.13 -30.55
N ASP A 27 23.95 -10.22 -31.32
CA ASP A 27 22.65 -10.84 -31.62
C ASP A 27 22.06 -11.50 -30.37
N TYR A 28 22.93 -12.12 -29.56
CA TYR A 28 22.58 -12.68 -28.26
C TYR A 28 22.11 -11.60 -27.27
N LEU A 29 22.85 -10.50 -27.11
CA LEU A 29 22.40 -9.37 -26.29
C LEU A 29 21.08 -8.78 -26.80
N THR A 30 20.94 -8.63 -28.11
CA THR A 30 19.74 -8.06 -28.72
C THR A 30 18.52 -8.93 -28.46
N PHE A 31 18.68 -10.26 -28.49
CA PHE A 31 17.62 -11.20 -28.16
C PHE A 31 17.16 -11.04 -26.70
N ILE A 32 18.08 -11.04 -25.74
CA ILE A 32 17.73 -10.91 -24.32
C ILE A 32 17.13 -9.52 -24.04
N ASN A 33 17.71 -8.45 -24.58
CA ASN A 33 17.20 -7.08 -24.44
C ASN A 33 15.79 -6.93 -24.99
N LYS A 34 15.47 -7.57 -26.12
CA LYS A 34 14.12 -7.56 -26.68
C LYS A 34 13.10 -8.18 -25.74
N GLU A 35 13.45 -9.27 -25.06
CA GLU A 35 12.58 -9.89 -24.07
C GLU A 35 12.42 -9.00 -22.82
N GLN A 36 13.48 -8.34 -22.36
CA GLN A 36 13.39 -7.34 -21.29
C GLN A 36 12.52 -6.12 -21.68
N GLU A 37 12.58 -5.66 -22.93
CA GLU A 37 11.75 -4.56 -23.43
C GLU A 37 10.25 -4.92 -23.39
N LEU A 38 9.88 -6.15 -23.72
CA LEU A 38 8.49 -6.64 -23.61
C LEU A 38 7.99 -6.60 -22.16
N ILE A 39 8.85 -6.96 -21.22
CA ILE A 39 8.56 -6.88 -19.78
C ILE A 39 8.38 -5.41 -19.38
N SER A 40 9.32 -4.52 -19.71
CA SER A 40 9.22 -3.09 -19.41
C SER A 40 7.92 -2.47 -19.94
N ARG A 41 7.47 -2.87 -21.14
CA ARG A 41 6.18 -2.42 -21.71
C ARG A 41 4.99 -2.93 -20.89
N SER A 42 5.07 -4.15 -20.37
CA SER A 42 4.02 -4.73 -19.52
C SER A 42 4.04 -4.12 -18.11
N THR A 43 5.22 -3.83 -17.56
CA THR A 43 5.41 -3.08 -16.31
C THR A 43 4.74 -1.73 -16.42
N TRP A 44 5.04 -0.98 -17.48
CA TRP A 44 4.42 0.31 -17.74
C TRP A 44 2.89 0.25 -17.84
N LYS A 45 2.34 -0.76 -18.53
CA LYS A 45 0.88 -0.96 -18.60
C LYS A 45 0.26 -1.19 -17.22
N TYR A 46 0.93 -1.96 -16.37
CA TYR A 46 0.49 -2.19 -14.99
C TYR A 46 0.58 -0.91 -14.16
N THR A 47 1.73 -0.25 -14.13
CA THR A 47 1.97 1.04 -13.45
C THR A 47 0.93 2.10 -13.85
N SER A 48 0.70 2.27 -15.14
CA SER A 48 -0.29 3.19 -15.69
C SER A 48 -1.73 2.81 -15.30
N ALA A 49 -2.05 1.51 -15.25
CA ALA A 49 -3.36 1.05 -14.80
C ALA A 49 -3.58 1.33 -13.31
N VAL A 50 -2.57 1.15 -12.46
CA VAL A 50 -2.62 1.50 -11.03
C VAL A 50 -2.84 3.00 -10.85
N ALA A 51 -2.14 3.82 -11.63
CA ALA A 51 -2.21 5.27 -11.50
C ALA A 51 -3.52 5.90 -12.03
N HIS A 52 -4.10 5.35 -13.11
CA HIS A 52 -5.18 6.02 -13.84
C HIS A 52 -6.47 5.20 -13.94
N SER A 53 -6.54 3.98 -13.40
CA SER A 53 -7.75 3.17 -13.44
C SER A 53 -8.42 3.05 -12.08
N LYS A 54 -9.74 3.24 -12.05
CA LYS A 54 -10.59 2.91 -10.90
C LYS A 54 -11.07 1.45 -10.89
N SER A 55 -10.74 0.66 -11.92
CA SER A 55 -11.22 -0.72 -12.05
C SER A 55 -10.22 -1.70 -11.47
N ALA A 56 -10.53 -2.25 -10.30
CA ALA A 56 -9.75 -3.33 -9.68
C ALA A 56 -9.53 -4.52 -10.64
N ARG A 57 -10.56 -4.87 -11.43
CA ARG A 57 -10.45 -5.92 -12.47
C ARG A 57 -9.43 -5.58 -13.55
N LYS A 58 -9.36 -4.31 -13.98
CA LYS A 58 -8.40 -3.86 -15.00
C LYS A 58 -6.97 -3.89 -14.45
N ILE A 59 -6.78 -3.46 -13.21
CA ILE A 59 -5.49 -3.49 -12.52
C ILE A 59 -4.98 -4.94 -12.36
N ASP A 60 -5.84 -5.86 -11.90
CA ASP A 60 -5.45 -7.27 -11.78
C ASP A 60 -5.18 -7.92 -13.14
N ALA A 61 -5.94 -7.56 -14.17
CA ALA A 61 -5.70 -8.07 -15.53
C ALA A 61 -4.32 -7.63 -16.07
N THR A 62 -3.91 -6.37 -15.87
CA THR A 62 -2.58 -5.89 -16.30
C THR A 62 -1.45 -6.48 -15.45
N ARG A 63 -1.68 -6.73 -14.16
CA ARG A 63 -0.74 -7.49 -13.29
C ARG A 63 -0.52 -8.90 -13.83
N LYS A 64 -1.59 -9.65 -14.09
CA LYS A 64 -1.52 -11.01 -14.68
C LYS A 64 -0.83 -11.01 -16.04
N GLN A 65 -1.04 -9.97 -16.84
CA GLN A 65 -0.33 -9.78 -18.10
C GLN A 65 1.18 -9.58 -17.90
N LEU A 66 1.59 -8.78 -16.91
CA LEU A 66 2.99 -8.60 -16.55
C LEU A 66 3.63 -9.92 -16.12
N ILE A 67 2.99 -10.66 -15.20
CA ILE A 67 3.46 -11.97 -14.75
C ILE A 67 3.65 -12.92 -15.95
N LYS A 68 2.65 -12.98 -16.84
CA LYS A 68 2.73 -13.82 -18.06
C LYS A 68 3.87 -13.38 -19.00
N SER A 69 4.11 -12.08 -19.11
CA SER A 69 5.23 -11.54 -19.89
C SER A 69 6.56 -11.99 -19.31
N ILE A 70 6.74 -11.87 -18.00
CA ILE A 70 7.94 -12.33 -17.28
C ILE A 70 8.15 -13.83 -17.50
N GLN A 71 7.12 -14.65 -17.26
CA GLN A 71 7.18 -16.11 -17.46
C GLN A 71 7.57 -16.49 -18.89
N THR A 72 6.96 -15.84 -19.88
CA THR A 72 7.22 -16.13 -21.29
C THR A 72 8.65 -15.76 -21.69
N SER A 73 9.10 -14.56 -21.30
CA SER A 73 10.45 -14.07 -21.58
C SER A 73 11.51 -14.88 -20.85
N ARG A 74 11.30 -15.21 -19.56
CA ARG A 74 12.17 -16.09 -18.78
C ARG A 74 12.30 -17.46 -19.43
N LYS A 75 11.20 -18.06 -19.88
CA LYS A 75 11.23 -19.35 -20.60
C LYS A 75 12.07 -19.27 -21.87
N LYS A 76 11.84 -18.28 -22.73
CA LYS A 76 12.61 -18.10 -23.97
C LYS A 76 14.11 -17.89 -23.71
N ILE A 77 14.46 -17.12 -22.68
CA ILE A 77 15.86 -16.93 -22.28
C ILE A 77 16.44 -18.24 -21.74
N THR A 78 15.67 -19.01 -20.98
CA THR A 78 16.08 -20.34 -20.47
C THR A 78 16.31 -21.35 -21.60
N ASP A 79 15.52 -21.28 -22.68
CA ASP A 79 15.62 -22.17 -23.84
C ASP A 79 16.92 -21.99 -24.65
N ILE A 80 17.73 -20.95 -24.36
CA ILE A 80 19.09 -20.79 -24.89
C ILE A 80 20.02 -21.79 -24.17
N LYS A 81 20.25 -22.97 -24.76
CA LYS A 81 20.89 -24.09 -24.07
C LYS A 81 22.37 -23.88 -23.69
N ASN A 82 23.12 -23.11 -24.49
CA ASN A 82 24.58 -23.00 -24.37
C ASN A 82 25.07 -21.55 -24.22
N GLY A 83 24.18 -20.61 -23.86
CA GLY A 83 24.49 -19.18 -23.86
C GLY A 83 25.11 -18.72 -25.18
N TYR A 84 26.07 -17.78 -25.11
CA TYR A 84 26.89 -17.40 -26.27
C TYR A 84 28.26 -18.07 -26.18
N LYS A 85 28.53 -19.05 -27.06
CA LYS A 85 29.79 -19.82 -27.09
C LYS A 85 30.15 -20.45 -25.72
N GLY A 86 29.14 -20.90 -24.96
CA GLY A 86 29.33 -21.47 -23.62
C GLY A 86 29.34 -20.44 -22.48
N ASP A 87 29.30 -19.13 -22.77
CA ASP A 87 29.14 -18.10 -21.76
C ASP A 87 27.66 -17.91 -21.40
N THR A 88 27.30 -18.33 -20.18
CA THR A 88 25.92 -18.34 -19.66
C THR A 88 25.71 -17.36 -18.52
N ASP A 89 26.72 -16.61 -18.07
CA ASP A 89 26.62 -15.86 -16.81
C ASP A 89 25.55 -14.77 -16.89
N TYR A 90 25.61 -13.92 -17.93
CA TYR A 90 24.59 -12.91 -18.20
C TYR A 90 23.18 -13.50 -18.31
N GLN A 91 23.04 -14.63 -19.02
CA GLN A 91 21.77 -15.35 -19.15
C GLN A 91 21.18 -15.69 -17.78
N LYS A 92 22.02 -16.28 -16.93
CA LYS A 92 21.64 -16.78 -15.62
C LYS A 92 21.21 -15.64 -14.71
N LYS A 93 21.97 -14.54 -14.69
CA LYS A 93 21.62 -13.35 -13.89
C LYS A 93 20.28 -12.74 -14.32
N VAL A 94 20.00 -12.70 -15.62
CA VAL A 94 18.69 -12.25 -16.11
C VAL A 94 17.58 -13.23 -15.71
N ILE A 95 17.79 -14.54 -15.82
CA ILE A 95 16.79 -15.55 -15.39
C ILE A 95 16.51 -15.44 -13.89
N ASP A 96 17.54 -15.29 -13.06
CA ASP A 96 17.44 -15.15 -11.60
C ASP A 96 16.64 -13.89 -11.24
N TYR A 97 16.97 -12.75 -11.86
CA TYR A 97 16.22 -11.50 -11.72
C TYR A 97 14.74 -11.65 -12.09
N LEU A 98 14.45 -12.23 -13.27
CA LEU A 98 13.07 -12.43 -13.73
C LEU A 98 12.28 -13.39 -12.84
N ASN A 99 12.93 -14.45 -12.34
CA ASN A 99 12.32 -15.36 -11.39
C ASN A 99 11.96 -14.65 -10.08
N PHE A 100 12.85 -13.79 -9.59
CA PHE A 100 12.59 -12.99 -8.40
C PHE A 100 11.41 -12.03 -8.61
N CYS A 101 11.37 -11.30 -9.72
CA CYS A 101 10.23 -10.43 -10.06
C CYS A 101 8.91 -11.20 -10.13
N GLU A 102 8.90 -12.41 -10.71
CA GLU A 102 7.70 -13.24 -10.79
C GLU A 102 7.22 -13.67 -9.40
N ILE A 103 8.12 -14.13 -8.53
CA ILE A 103 7.79 -14.53 -7.17
C ILE A 103 7.24 -13.33 -6.40
N SER A 104 7.94 -12.20 -6.43
CA SER A 104 7.52 -10.97 -5.73
C SER A 104 6.13 -10.49 -6.16
N LEU A 105 5.84 -10.46 -7.46
CA LEU A 105 4.52 -10.02 -7.97
C LEU A 105 3.37 -10.98 -7.63
N ASN A 106 3.67 -12.26 -7.38
CA ASN A 106 2.67 -13.23 -6.92
C ASN A 106 2.49 -13.16 -5.40
N GLU A 107 3.58 -13.18 -4.63
CA GLU A 107 3.55 -13.13 -3.17
C GLU A 107 2.99 -11.81 -2.63
N GLU A 108 3.35 -10.68 -3.24
CA GLU A 108 2.78 -9.38 -2.87
C GLU A 108 1.27 -9.37 -3.04
N TYR A 109 0.72 -10.04 -4.06
CA TYR A 109 -0.73 -10.05 -4.29
C TYR A 109 -1.49 -10.93 -3.29
N ASP A 110 -0.98 -12.12 -3.00
CA ASP A 110 -1.59 -13.01 -2.01
C ASP A 110 -1.49 -12.41 -0.60
N LYS A 111 -0.40 -11.68 -0.31
CA LYS A 111 -0.27 -10.89 0.92
C LYS A 111 -1.13 -9.62 0.89
N ILE A 112 -1.28 -8.91 -0.24
CA ILE A 112 -2.20 -7.76 -0.40
C ILE A 112 -3.62 -8.19 -0.08
N ILE A 113 -4.10 -9.33 -0.59
CA ILE A 113 -5.46 -9.79 -0.30
C ILE A 113 -5.63 -10.13 1.19
N ASN A 114 -4.68 -10.86 1.76
CA ASN A 114 -4.75 -11.30 3.16
C ASN A 114 -4.46 -10.17 4.17
N MET A 115 -3.63 -9.20 3.81
CA MET A 115 -3.22 -8.09 4.66
C MET A 115 -3.99 -6.81 4.39
N GLN A 116 -4.73 -6.65 3.29
CA GLN A 116 -5.68 -5.51 3.15
C GLN A 116 -6.78 -5.62 4.21
N GLU A 117 -7.29 -6.82 4.47
CA GLU A 117 -8.31 -7.09 5.49
C GLU A 117 -7.78 -6.93 6.94
N VAL A 118 -6.47 -7.15 7.15
CA VAL A 118 -5.81 -7.07 8.47
C VAL A 118 -5.16 -5.70 8.72
N ALA A 119 -4.61 -5.06 7.69
CA ALA A 119 -4.01 -3.74 7.76
C ALA A 119 -5.08 -2.66 7.89
N GLU A 120 -6.31 -2.88 7.40
CA GLU A 120 -7.49 -2.10 7.76
C GLU A 120 -7.81 -2.11 9.28
N GLN A 121 -7.16 -2.98 10.07
CA GLN A 121 -7.40 -3.12 11.50
C GLN A 121 -6.27 -2.56 12.39
N SER A 122 -5.03 -2.39 11.90
CA SER A 122 -3.95 -1.80 12.71
C SER A 122 -2.85 -1.09 11.90
N TYR A 123 -2.32 0.00 12.47
CA TYR A 123 -1.19 0.74 11.90
C TYR A 123 0.07 -0.13 11.75
N ASP A 124 0.42 -0.87 12.80
CA ASP A 124 1.65 -1.68 12.82
C ASP A 124 1.64 -2.75 11.71
N ALA A 125 0.47 -3.32 11.39
CA ALA A 125 0.33 -4.25 10.28
C ALA A 125 0.53 -3.56 8.92
N MET A 126 -0.01 -2.34 8.72
CA MET A 126 0.20 -1.58 7.50
C MET A 126 1.66 -1.12 7.35
N GLU A 127 2.29 -0.65 8.42
CA GLU A 127 3.69 -0.24 8.42
C GLU A 127 4.61 -1.43 8.13
N ALA A 128 4.40 -2.58 8.79
CA ALA A 128 5.16 -3.80 8.52
C ALA A 128 4.95 -4.31 7.08
N TYR A 129 3.73 -4.21 6.55
CA TYR A 129 3.41 -4.54 5.17
C TYR A 129 4.16 -3.65 4.18
N LEU A 130 4.13 -2.32 4.38
CA LEU A 130 4.84 -1.37 3.53
C LEU A 130 6.36 -1.54 3.64
N MET A 131 6.90 -1.81 4.84
CA MET A 131 8.31 -2.16 5.03
C MET A 131 8.69 -3.45 4.30
N MET A 132 7.83 -4.48 4.32
CA MET A 132 8.06 -5.71 3.57
C MET A 132 8.10 -5.43 2.06
N ARG A 133 7.17 -4.63 1.55
CA ARG A 133 7.14 -4.22 0.14
C ARG A 133 8.39 -3.44 -0.24
N ASP A 134 8.82 -2.49 0.59
CA ASP A 134 10.03 -1.71 0.33
C ASP A 134 11.29 -2.61 0.36
N LEU A 135 11.34 -3.60 1.25
CA LEU A 135 12.42 -4.60 1.28
C LEU A 135 12.41 -5.49 0.02
N VAL A 136 11.23 -5.90 -0.45
CA VAL A 136 11.06 -6.66 -1.69
C VAL A 136 11.50 -5.83 -2.89
N ASN A 137 11.07 -4.57 -2.99
CA ASN A 137 11.48 -3.65 -4.05
C ASN A 137 12.99 -3.41 -4.05
N LYS A 138 13.58 -3.15 -2.88
CA LYS A 138 15.03 -3.05 -2.73
C LYS A 138 15.72 -4.32 -3.22
N LYS A 139 15.16 -5.49 -2.93
CA LYS A 139 15.72 -6.75 -3.40
C LYS A 139 15.58 -6.94 -4.91
N ILE A 140 14.47 -6.48 -5.52
CA ILE A 140 14.30 -6.43 -6.97
C ILE A 140 15.39 -5.55 -7.59
N ASP A 141 15.67 -4.38 -7.02
CA ASP A 141 16.73 -3.48 -7.47
C ASP A 141 18.12 -4.14 -7.37
N GLU A 142 18.42 -4.80 -6.24
CA GLU A 142 19.67 -5.55 -6.07
C GLU A 142 19.86 -6.66 -7.12
N GLU A 143 18.81 -7.41 -7.45
CA GLU A 143 18.88 -8.44 -8.51
C GLU A 143 18.98 -7.81 -9.91
N ASN A 144 18.33 -6.66 -10.15
CA ASN A 144 18.45 -5.91 -11.40
C ASN A 144 19.88 -5.37 -11.59
N ASP A 145 20.52 -4.88 -10.52
CA ASP A 145 21.90 -4.40 -10.56
C ASP A 145 22.88 -5.51 -10.93
N LYS A 146 22.67 -6.73 -10.43
CA LYS A 146 23.47 -7.90 -10.83
C LYS A 146 23.29 -8.24 -12.30
N ALA A 147 22.06 -8.19 -12.82
CA ALA A 147 21.79 -8.41 -14.24
C ALA A 147 22.42 -7.31 -15.12
N THR A 148 22.39 -6.06 -14.66
CA THR A 148 23.01 -4.90 -15.32
C THR A 148 24.53 -5.00 -15.33
N LEU A 149 25.14 -5.42 -14.21
CA LEU A 149 26.57 -5.68 -14.14
C LEU A 149 26.99 -6.77 -15.12
N ALA A 150 26.28 -7.90 -15.13
CA ALA A 150 26.58 -9.00 -16.05
C ALA A 150 26.37 -8.62 -17.53
N PHE A 151 25.41 -7.75 -17.84
CA PHE A 151 25.26 -7.15 -19.17
C PHE A 151 26.52 -6.36 -19.57
N ASN A 152 27.02 -5.49 -18.68
CA ASN A 152 28.20 -4.66 -18.94
C ASN A 152 29.46 -5.52 -19.08
N GLU A 153 29.64 -6.53 -18.22
CA GLU A 153 30.76 -7.47 -18.28
C GLU A 153 30.74 -8.28 -19.59
N PHE A 154 29.56 -8.77 -20.02
CA PHE A 154 29.41 -9.46 -21.29
C PHE A 154 29.74 -8.55 -22.47
N ALA A 155 29.21 -7.32 -22.48
CA ALA A 155 29.48 -6.35 -23.54
C ALA A 155 30.98 -6.03 -23.63
N GLN A 156 31.65 -5.81 -22.49
CA GLN A 156 33.09 -5.58 -22.44
C GLN A 156 33.88 -6.79 -22.96
N LYS A 157 33.56 -8.00 -22.45
CA LYS A 157 34.23 -9.25 -22.81
C LYS A 157 34.19 -9.53 -24.31
N TYR A 158 33.10 -9.16 -24.97
CA TYR A 158 32.91 -9.36 -26.40
C TYR A 158 33.05 -8.08 -27.24
N SER A 159 33.63 -7.03 -26.66
CA SER A 159 33.93 -5.75 -27.33
C SER A 159 32.73 -5.13 -28.06
N ILE A 160 31.56 -5.18 -27.42
CA ILE A 160 30.31 -4.59 -27.92
C ILE A 160 30.23 -3.13 -27.47
N THR A 161 30.01 -2.22 -28.40
CA THR A 161 29.72 -0.81 -28.09
C THR A 161 28.29 -0.68 -27.55
N ILE A 162 28.16 -0.12 -26.35
CA ILE A 162 26.86 0.14 -25.71
C ILE A 162 26.42 1.57 -26.00
N ASN A 163 25.23 1.75 -26.57
CA ASN A 163 24.59 3.06 -26.66
C ASN A 163 23.75 3.29 -25.40
N ASN A 164 24.28 4.05 -24.44
CA ASN A 164 23.60 4.39 -23.18
C ASN A 164 22.58 5.54 -23.39
N GLN A 165 21.51 5.28 -24.15
CA GLN A 165 20.37 6.18 -24.19
C GLN A 165 19.25 5.66 -23.31
N GLU A 166 18.90 6.43 -22.29
CA GLU A 166 17.73 6.16 -21.46
C GLU A 166 16.48 6.24 -22.33
N THR A 167 15.68 5.17 -22.34
CA THR A 167 14.45 5.11 -23.12
C THR A 167 13.37 5.99 -22.48
N GLU A 168 12.45 6.50 -23.30
CA GLU A 168 11.28 7.22 -22.77
C GLU A 168 10.44 6.34 -21.82
N LEU A 169 10.41 5.03 -22.09
CA LEU A 169 9.73 4.06 -21.24
C LEU A 169 10.37 3.96 -19.84
N SER A 170 11.70 3.86 -19.77
CA SER A 170 12.41 3.80 -18.49
C SER A 170 12.26 5.11 -17.70
N LYS A 171 12.28 6.27 -18.37
CA LYS A 171 12.00 7.56 -17.72
C LYS A 171 10.61 7.59 -17.09
N LYS A 172 9.57 7.17 -17.83
CA LYS A 172 8.19 7.12 -17.33
C LYS A 172 8.05 6.22 -16.09
N ILE A 173 8.69 5.05 -16.11
CA ILE A 173 8.69 4.13 -14.97
C ILE A 173 9.38 4.75 -13.75
N ASN A 174 10.55 5.37 -13.94
CA ASN A 174 11.31 6.01 -12.86
C ASN A 174 10.53 7.18 -12.22
N ILE A 175 9.93 8.05 -13.04
CA ILE A 175 9.05 9.13 -12.55
C ILE A 175 7.93 8.54 -11.71
N SER A 176 7.28 7.47 -12.19
CA SER A 176 6.16 6.84 -11.47
C SER A 176 6.59 6.29 -10.11
N GLY A 177 7.76 5.65 -10.02
CA GLY A 177 8.32 5.18 -8.75
C GLY A 177 8.43 6.31 -7.72
N LYS A 178 9.05 7.43 -8.10
CA LYS A 178 9.19 8.61 -7.22
C LYS A 178 7.85 9.18 -6.76
N VAL A 179 6.84 9.19 -7.63
CA VAL A 179 5.47 9.62 -7.28
C VAL A 179 4.84 8.70 -6.24
N PHE A 180 4.96 7.38 -6.42
CA PHE A 180 4.43 6.40 -5.47
C PHE A 180 5.16 6.41 -4.13
N ASP A 181 6.47 6.63 -4.11
CA ASP A 181 7.26 6.78 -2.89
C ASP A 181 6.80 8.01 -2.09
N TYR A 182 6.67 9.15 -2.79
CA TYR A 182 6.19 10.39 -2.18
C TYR A 182 4.77 10.24 -1.62
N HIS A 183 3.87 9.62 -2.39
CA HIS A 183 2.51 9.33 -1.95
C HIS A 183 2.50 8.39 -0.72
N THR A 184 3.28 7.30 -0.74
CA THR A 184 3.37 6.33 0.36
C THR A 184 3.82 7.00 1.65
N ALA A 185 4.85 7.86 1.58
CA ALA A 185 5.36 8.58 2.74
C ALA A 185 4.28 9.43 3.42
N LEU A 186 3.45 10.14 2.65
CA LEU A 186 2.35 10.95 3.17
C LEU A 186 1.15 10.11 3.61
N TYR A 187 0.84 9.03 2.88
CA TYR A 187 -0.19 8.07 3.25
C TYR A 187 0.06 7.46 4.61
N LEU A 188 1.30 7.07 4.92
CA LEU A 188 1.66 6.49 6.22
C LEU A 188 1.36 7.43 7.40
N LEU A 189 1.65 8.72 7.25
CA LEU A 189 1.35 9.72 8.28
C LEU A 189 -0.16 9.87 8.49
N PHE A 190 -0.91 9.98 7.39
CA PHE A 190 -2.37 10.04 7.41
C PHE A 190 -2.99 8.78 8.03
N PHE A 191 -2.55 7.61 7.57
CA PHE A 191 -3.09 6.31 7.93
C PHE A 191 -2.95 6.03 9.42
N LYS A 192 -1.79 6.34 10.02
CA LYS A 192 -1.54 6.19 11.46
C LYS A 192 -2.61 6.87 12.31
N THR A 193 -2.91 8.12 11.98
CA THR A 193 -3.93 8.89 12.70
C THR A 193 -5.35 8.43 12.35
N ASN A 194 -5.61 8.06 11.10
CA ASN A 194 -6.94 7.63 10.67
C ASN A 194 -7.37 6.32 11.35
N ILE A 195 -6.51 5.31 11.42
CA ILE A 195 -6.85 4.05 12.09
C ILE A 195 -7.03 4.24 13.60
N THR A 196 -6.26 5.15 14.20
CA THR A 196 -6.40 5.48 15.63
C THR A 196 -7.75 6.19 15.89
N ASP A 197 -8.19 7.08 15.00
CA ASP A 197 -9.52 7.70 15.06
C ASP A 197 -10.66 6.67 14.84
N LEU A 198 -10.49 5.69 13.94
CA LEU A 198 -11.45 4.60 13.79
C LEU A 198 -11.62 3.83 15.11
N ASN A 199 -10.52 3.50 15.78
CA ASN A 199 -10.54 2.86 17.09
C ASN A 199 -11.16 3.75 18.18
N LEU A 200 -10.88 5.05 18.16
CA LEU A 200 -11.54 6.04 19.03
C LEU A 200 -13.05 6.05 18.81
N SER A 201 -13.50 6.07 17.55
CA SER A 201 -14.92 6.09 17.20
C SER A 201 -15.63 4.83 17.71
N LEU A 202 -15.00 3.65 17.59
CA LEU A 202 -15.51 2.40 18.16
C LEU A 202 -15.55 2.42 19.70
N ALA A 203 -14.57 3.03 20.35
CA ALA A 203 -14.56 3.19 21.80
C ALA A 203 -15.68 4.11 22.29
N ILE A 204 -15.95 5.21 21.57
CA ILE A 204 -17.06 6.12 21.81
C ILE A 204 -18.41 5.39 21.67
N GLU A 205 -18.59 4.62 20.60
CA GLU A 205 -19.81 3.83 20.39
C GLU A 205 -20.06 2.84 21.55
N LYS A 206 -19.00 2.18 22.02
CA LYS A 206 -19.03 1.25 23.16
C LYS A 206 -19.12 1.95 24.52
N LYS A 207 -19.01 3.28 24.57
CA LYS A 207 -18.94 4.09 25.80
C LYS A 207 -17.82 3.65 26.75
N ASP A 208 -16.73 3.14 26.19
CA ASP A 208 -15.57 2.67 26.94
C ASP A 208 -14.66 3.86 27.28
N LEU A 209 -14.87 4.47 28.46
CA LEU A 209 -14.10 5.63 28.90
C LEU A 209 -12.58 5.41 28.90
N GLY A 210 -12.12 4.21 29.28
CA GLY A 210 -10.71 3.88 29.28
C GLY A 210 -10.14 3.85 27.87
N ALA A 211 -10.82 3.18 26.95
CA ALA A 211 -10.42 3.12 25.55
C ALA A 211 -10.52 4.49 24.85
N ILE A 212 -11.52 5.33 25.18
CA ILE A 212 -11.64 6.69 24.65
C ILE A 212 -10.42 7.52 25.04
N GLN A 213 -10.04 7.51 26.32
CA GLN A 213 -8.87 8.24 26.80
C GLN A 213 -7.57 7.72 26.19
N GLN A 214 -7.41 6.40 26.11
CA GLN A 214 -6.24 5.77 25.51
C GLN A 214 -6.09 6.16 24.04
N ASN A 215 -7.14 5.99 23.23
CA ASN A 215 -7.09 6.31 21.80
C ASN A 215 -6.97 7.82 21.57
N GLY A 216 -7.59 8.67 22.39
CA GLY A 216 -7.43 10.12 22.30
C GLY A 216 -5.98 10.57 22.55
N ASN A 217 -5.32 10.03 23.57
CA ASN A 217 -3.91 10.32 23.83
C ASN A 217 -2.99 9.84 22.71
N ALA A 218 -3.22 8.63 22.20
CA ALA A 218 -2.48 8.09 21.06
C ALA A 218 -2.69 8.94 19.80
N LEU A 219 -3.93 9.36 19.52
CA LEU A 219 -4.28 10.20 18.39
C LEU A 219 -3.55 11.55 18.47
N LEU A 220 -3.52 12.18 19.65
CA LEU A 220 -2.78 13.43 19.87
C LEU A 220 -1.28 13.24 19.63
N GLN A 221 -0.70 12.18 20.20
CA GLN A 221 0.72 11.88 20.02
C GLN A 221 1.05 11.70 18.54
N TYR A 222 0.31 10.85 17.83
CA TYR A 222 0.57 10.53 16.43
C TYR A 222 0.31 11.71 15.49
N ALA A 223 -0.69 12.55 15.79
CA ALA A 223 -0.92 13.78 15.05
C ALA A 223 0.27 14.75 15.19
N ASN A 224 0.79 14.93 16.41
CA ASN A 224 1.97 15.78 16.64
C ASN A 224 3.23 15.21 15.97
N GLU A 225 3.48 13.90 16.08
CA GLU A 225 4.59 13.23 15.37
C GLU A 225 4.48 13.44 13.85
N GLY A 226 3.29 13.27 13.28
CA GLY A 226 3.05 13.48 11.86
C GLY A 226 3.27 14.92 11.42
N LEU A 227 2.83 15.89 12.22
CA LEU A 227 3.02 17.32 11.95
C LEU A 227 4.50 17.71 11.98
N GLU A 228 5.30 17.13 12.87
CA GLU A 228 6.75 17.33 12.87
C GLU A 228 7.42 16.70 11.65
N LYS A 229 7.05 15.46 11.29
CA LYS A 229 7.59 14.78 10.09
C LYS A 229 7.27 15.53 8.80
N ILE A 230 6.07 16.13 8.68
CA ILE A 230 5.71 16.92 7.49
C ILE A 230 6.63 18.12 7.26
N LYS A 231 7.21 18.72 8.30
CA LYS A 231 8.04 19.94 8.15
C LYS A 231 9.27 19.74 7.28
N VAL A 232 9.79 18.51 7.21
CA VAL A 232 10.99 18.18 6.43
C VAL A 232 10.66 17.62 5.04
N ILE A 233 9.38 17.30 4.76
CA ILE A 233 8.95 16.79 3.46
C ILE A 233 8.78 17.98 2.50
N GLN A 234 9.56 17.97 1.42
CA GLN A 234 9.49 19.00 0.38
C GLN A 234 8.35 18.72 -0.60
N PRO A 235 7.69 19.75 -1.18
CA PRO A 235 6.73 19.55 -2.25
C PRO A 235 7.32 18.79 -3.44
N TYR A 236 6.58 17.82 -3.97
CA TYR A 236 6.97 17.07 -5.16
C TYR A 236 6.82 17.94 -6.42
N GLU A 237 7.90 18.22 -7.14
CA GLU A 237 7.88 19.06 -8.35
C GLU A 237 7.11 20.38 -8.18
N LYS A 238 7.24 21.02 -7.00
CA LYS A 238 6.51 22.24 -6.59
C LYS A 238 5.00 22.06 -6.34
N ASP A 239 4.47 20.84 -6.49
CA ASP A 239 3.11 20.50 -6.12
C ASP A 239 3.02 20.15 -4.62
N ASN A 240 2.32 21.00 -3.87
CA ASN A 240 2.13 20.85 -2.43
C ASN A 240 0.76 20.26 -2.05
N SER A 241 -0.08 19.88 -3.03
CA SER A 241 -1.47 19.51 -2.80
C SER A 241 -1.63 18.37 -1.78
N LEU A 242 -0.95 17.23 -2.00
CA LEU A 242 -1.02 16.07 -1.11
C LEU A 242 -0.40 16.34 0.26
N LEU A 243 0.69 17.12 0.30
CA LEU A 243 1.34 17.54 1.55
C LEU A 243 0.37 18.37 2.41
N LEU A 244 -0.31 19.35 1.80
CA LEU A 244 -1.30 20.19 2.47
C LEU A 244 -2.54 19.40 2.89
N ALA A 245 -3.03 18.48 2.06
CA ALA A 245 -4.15 17.62 2.41
C ALA A 245 -3.82 16.74 3.63
N THR A 246 -2.62 16.16 3.66
CA THR A 246 -2.13 15.36 4.80
C THR A 246 -2.00 16.22 6.05
N LYS A 247 -1.40 17.42 5.94
CA LYS A 247 -1.29 18.36 7.05
C LYS A 247 -2.66 18.72 7.65
N LYS A 248 -3.66 19.03 6.82
CA LYS A 248 -5.03 19.34 7.28
C LYS A 248 -5.66 18.19 8.06
N CYS A 249 -5.44 16.95 7.62
CA CYS A 249 -5.93 15.78 8.36
C CYS A 249 -5.26 15.68 9.73
N LEU A 250 -3.94 15.84 9.81
CA LEU A 250 -3.22 15.79 11.09
C LEU A 250 -3.62 16.93 12.04
N GLU A 251 -3.81 18.15 11.53
CA GLU A 251 -4.33 19.28 12.31
C GLU A 251 -5.74 19.01 12.85
N PHE A 252 -6.60 18.37 12.04
CA PHE A 252 -7.92 17.92 12.47
C PHE A 252 -7.83 16.88 13.58
N TYR A 253 -7.06 15.80 13.41
CA TYR A 253 -6.94 14.76 14.43
C TYR A 253 -6.35 15.27 15.74
N LYS A 254 -5.42 16.23 15.66
CA LYS A 254 -4.93 16.95 16.84
C LYS A 254 -6.07 17.70 17.55
N LYS A 255 -6.86 18.49 16.81
CA LYS A 255 -8.02 19.22 17.35
C LYS A 255 -9.06 18.26 17.92
N GLU A 256 -9.31 17.13 17.27
CA GLU A 256 -10.22 16.09 17.75
C GLU A 256 -9.75 15.55 19.11
N ALA A 257 -8.48 15.20 19.23
CA ALA A 257 -7.92 14.72 20.49
C ALA A 257 -7.90 15.79 21.60
N GLU A 258 -7.62 17.06 21.28
CA GLU A 258 -7.52 18.14 22.27
C GLU A 258 -8.86 18.73 22.69
N VAL A 259 -9.88 18.66 21.83
CA VAL A 259 -11.16 19.37 22.04
C VAL A 259 -12.35 18.44 22.05
N PHE A 260 -12.43 17.52 21.09
CA PHE A 260 -13.58 16.62 20.96
C PHE A 260 -13.54 15.53 22.04
N VAL A 261 -12.41 14.84 22.19
CA VAL A 261 -12.27 13.73 23.14
C VAL A 261 -12.57 14.14 24.59
N PRO A 262 -12.04 15.25 25.14
CA PRO A 262 -12.36 15.66 26.51
C PRO A 262 -13.86 15.89 26.71
N LYS A 263 -14.56 16.47 25.73
CA LYS A 263 -16.02 16.67 25.80
C LYS A 263 -16.79 15.35 25.81
N MET A 264 -16.32 14.33 25.08
CA MET A 264 -16.93 13.01 25.10
C MET A 264 -16.75 12.35 26.47
N VAL A 265 -15.54 12.46 27.04
CA VAL A 265 -15.23 11.94 28.38
C VAL A 265 -16.09 12.64 29.44
N ASP A 266 -16.14 13.97 29.44
CA ASP A 266 -16.94 14.76 30.38
C ASP A 266 -18.42 14.37 30.34
N PHE A 267 -18.97 14.24 29.12
CA PHE A 267 -20.34 13.81 28.91
C PHE A 267 -20.60 12.41 29.49
N TYR A 268 -19.77 11.42 29.14
CA TYR A 268 -19.98 10.05 29.61
C TYR A 268 -19.80 9.91 31.12
N MET A 269 -18.82 10.61 31.72
CA MET A 269 -18.65 10.66 33.18
C MET A 269 -19.85 11.30 33.87
N PHE A 270 -20.40 12.39 33.31
CA PHE A 270 -21.60 13.01 33.86
C PHE A 270 -22.83 12.10 33.71
N ASN A 271 -22.97 11.44 32.56
CA ASN A 271 -24.07 10.52 32.29
C ASN A 271 -24.03 9.30 33.22
N GLU A 272 -22.85 8.77 33.53
CA GLU A 272 -22.69 7.70 34.52
C GLU A 272 -23.11 8.15 35.93
N LYS A 273 -22.69 9.35 36.35
CA LYS A 273 -23.14 9.94 37.63
C LYS A 273 -24.67 10.09 37.67
N PHE A 274 -25.27 10.56 36.58
CA PHE A 274 -26.71 10.72 36.44
C PHE A 274 -27.45 9.37 36.57
N GLU A 275 -27.01 8.35 35.84
CA GLU A 275 -27.61 7.01 35.90
C GLU A 275 -27.46 6.38 37.29
N ASN A 276 -26.36 6.61 37.99
CA ASN A 276 -26.17 6.15 39.36
C ASN A 276 -27.10 6.86 40.34
N ALA A 277 -27.26 8.19 40.22
CA ALA A 277 -28.21 8.96 41.03
C ALA A 277 -29.66 8.51 40.77
N LYS A 278 -30.02 8.27 39.50
CA LYS A 278 -31.31 7.73 39.09
C LYS A 278 -31.59 6.38 39.75
N LYS A 279 -30.69 5.40 39.59
CA LYS A 279 -30.83 4.06 40.19
C LYS A 279 -30.95 4.11 41.70
N SER A 280 -30.14 4.95 42.35
CA SER A 280 -30.20 5.15 43.81
C SER A 280 -31.59 5.63 44.24
N LEU A 281 -32.13 6.66 43.57
CA LEU A 281 -33.48 7.17 43.84
C LEU A 281 -34.60 6.17 43.51
N GLU A 282 -34.49 5.43 42.42
CA GLU A 282 -35.47 4.42 42.02
C GLU A 282 -35.51 3.23 42.98
N SER A 283 -34.38 2.89 43.61
CA SER A 283 -34.28 1.81 44.58
C SER A 283 -34.92 2.11 45.95
N LYS A 284 -35.15 3.39 46.28
CA LYS A 284 -35.73 3.82 47.56
C LYS A 284 -37.26 3.86 47.52
N ALA A 285 -37.91 3.46 48.60
CA ALA A 285 -39.35 3.70 48.78
C ALA A 285 -39.62 5.21 48.89
N ALA A 286 -40.82 5.66 48.48
CA ALA A 286 -41.15 7.09 48.43
C ALA A 286 -40.95 7.82 49.77
N LYS A 287 -41.23 7.13 50.89
CA LYS A 287 -41.05 7.66 52.26
C LYS A 287 -39.58 7.84 52.68
N ASP A 288 -38.66 7.16 52.00
CA ASP A 288 -37.23 7.13 52.35
C ASP A 288 -36.40 8.08 51.46
N LYS A 289 -37.04 8.78 50.52
CA LYS A 289 -36.42 9.78 49.64
C LYS A 289 -36.40 11.13 50.34
N THR A 290 -35.23 11.78 50.37
CA THR A 290 -35.15 13.14 50.92
C THR A 290 -35.47 14.18 49.85
N LYS A 291 -35.92 15.37 50.28
CA LYS A 291 -36.12 16.50 49.37
C LYS A 291 -34.82 16.89 48.66
N GLU A 292 -33.70 16.86 49.37
CA GLU A 292 -32.38 17.16 48.82
C GLU A 292 -31.99 16.19 47.68
N GLU A 293 -32.26 14.90 47.84
CA GLU A 293 -31.99 13.91 46.78
C GLU A 293 -32.84 14.16 45.53
N ILE A 294 -34.12 14.50 45.71
CA ILE A 294 -35.04 14.83 44.61
C ILE A 294 -34.58 16.11 43.90
N ASP A 295 -34.22 17.14 44.65
CA ASP A 295 -33.76 18.43 44.11
C ASP A 295 -32.44 18.27 43.33
N ASN A 296 -31.49 17.50 43.89
CA ASN A 296 -30.22 17.18 43.24
C ASN A 296 -30.44 16.40 41.93
N TYR A 297 -31.29 15.36 41.94
CA TYR A 297 -31.59 14.61 40.72
C TYR A 297 -32.29 15.48 39.67
N ASN A 298 -33.27 16.30 40.07
CA ASN A 298 -33.93 17.24 39.15
C ASN A 298 -32.95 18.25 38.53
N ALA A 299 -31.95 18.71 39.29
CA ALA A 299 -30.88 19.54 38.76
C ALA A 299 -30.02 18.77 37.73
N MET A 300 -29.67 17.51 38.03
CA MET A 300 -28.94 16.66 37.08
C MET A 300 -29.76 16.34 35.82
N VAL A 301 -31.08 16.17 35.90
CA VAL A 301 -31.97 16.01 34.72
C VAL A 301 -31.88 17.24 33.81
N LYS A 302 -31.93 18.45 34.39
CA LYS A 302 -31.79 19.68 33.59
C LYS A 302 -30.42 19.76 32.91
N GLN A 303 -29.37 19.39 33.63
CA GLN A 303 -28.02 19.40 33.11
C GLN A 303 -27.81 18.33 32.03
N VAL A 304 -28.29 17.09 32.23
CA VAL A 304 -28.12 16.02 31.23
C VAL A 304 -28.82 16.36 29.92
N ASN A 305 -30.00 16.98 29.98
CA ASN A 305 -30.71 17.41 28.78
C ASN A 305 -29.90 18.43 27.97
N LYS A 306 -29.24 19.37 28.65
CA LYS A 306 -28.35 20.35 28.01
C LYS A 306 -27.08 19.70 27.46
N GLU A 307 -26.45 18.81 28.23
CA GLU A 307 -25.22 18.14 27.81
C GLU A 307 -25.44 17.16 26.64
N ILE A 308 -26.60 16.49 26.56
CA ILE A 308 -26.98 15.65 25.41
C ILE A 308 -27.06 16.48 24.13
N GLU A 309 -27.66 17.67 24.18
CA GLU A 309 -27.73 18.55 23.00
C GLU A 309 -26.33 18.96 22.53
N ASN A 310 -25.47 19.37 23.47
CA ASN A 310 -24.08 19.73 23.19
C ASN A 310 -23.27 18.56 22.64
N PHE A 311 -23.44 17.37 23.21
CA PHE A 311 -22.81 16.13 22.77
C PHE A 311 -23.20 15.82 21.33
N ASN A 312 -24.49 15.79 21.03
CA ASN A 312 -25.00 15.49 19.68
C ASN A 312 -24.49 16.50 18.65
N LYS A 313 -24.52 17.80 18.96
CA LYS A 313 -24.00 18.85 18.08
C LYS A 313 -22.50 18.69 17.81
N THR A 314 -21.73 18.45 18.88
CA THR A 314 -20.28 18.28 18.81
C THR A 314 -19.90 17.03 18.00
N ASN A 315 -20.59 15.91 18.25
CA ASN A 315 -20.40 14.66 17.53
C ASN A 315 -20.73 14.80 16.03
N ASN A 316 -21.86 15.43 15.70
CA ASN A 316 -22.25 15.65 14.31
C ASN A 316 -21.25 16.56 13.57
N SER A 317 -20.81 17.65 14.18
CA SER A 317 -19.82 18.55 13.57
C SER A 317 -18.49 17.85 13.34
N ASN A 318 -18.02 17.08 14.32
CA ASN A 318 -16.76 16.33 14.22
C ASN A 318 -16.84 15.28 13.09
N TYR A 319 -17.93 14.53 13.03
CA TYR A 319 -18.19 13.55 11.96
C TYR A 319 -18.22 14.18 10.56
N GLN A 320 -18.88 15.33 10.41
CA GLN A 320 -18.96 16.02 9.11
C GLN A 320 -17.59 16.57 8.66
N GLU A 321 -16.85 17.21 9.58
CA GLU A 321 -15.50 17.73 9.29
C GLU A 321 -14.56 16.59 8.91
N LYS A 322 -14.58 15.49 9.67
CA LYS A 322 -13.84 14.26 9.38
C LYS A 322 -14.11 13.74 7.97
N ASN A 323 -15.37 13.46 7.63
CA ASN A 323 -15.71 12.88 6.33
C ASN A 323 -15.32 13.80 5.16
N SER A 324 -15.46 15.11 5.32
CA SER A 324 -15.01 16.08 4.33
C SER A 324 -13.50 15.99 4.10
N LEU A 325 -12.71 15.91 5.17
CA LEU A 325 -11.26 15.80 5.10
C LEU A 325 -10.80 14.45 4.52
N LEU A 326 -11.43 13.34 4.90
CA LEU A 326 -11.13 12.01 4.33
C LEU A 326 -11.39 11.99 2.83
N ASN A 327 -12.55 12.49 2.39
CA ASN A 327 -12.88 12.57 0.97
C ASN A 327 -11.91 13.47 0.21
N ASN A 328 -11.55 14.62 0.80
CA ASN A 328 -10.57 15.52 0.22
C ASN A 328 -9.19 14.87 0.10
N TRP A 329 -8.72 14.17 1.14
CA TRP A 329 -7.42 13.50 1.12
C TRP A 329 -7.37 12.40 0.05
N ASN A 330 -8.38 11.53 0.00
CA ASN A 330 -8.49 10.47 -1.01
C ASN A 330 -8.51 11.04 -2.43
N SER A 331 -9.37 12.04 -2.68
CA SER A 331 -9.46 12.71 -3.98
C SER A 331 -8.15 13.40 -4.36
N THR A 332 -7.48 14.05 -3.40
CA THR A 332 -6.19 14.70 -3.64
C THR A 332 -5.10 13.69 -3.96
N GLY A 333 -5.04 12.56 -3.24
CA GLY A 333 -4.09 11.48 -3.51
C GLY A 333 -4.28 10.90 -4.91
N ASP A 334 -5.53 10.62 -5.29
CA ASP A 334 -5.89 10.15 -6.63
C ASP A 334 -5.48 11.13 -7.73
N MET A 335 -5.82 12.41 -7.57
CA MET A 335 -5.47 13.46 -8.53
C MET A 335 -3.95 13.66 -8.61
N PHE A 336 -3.26 13.60 -7.48
CA PHE A 336 -1.81 13.74 -7.41
C PHE A 336 -1.12 12.61 -8.20
N ILE A 337 -1.48 11.36 -7.93
CA ILE A 337 -0.94 10.20 -8.68
C ILE A 337 -1.27 10.35 -10.17
N SER A 338 -2.53 10.63 -10.51
CA SER A 338 -2.93 10.74 -11.92
C SER A 338 -2.29 11.93 -12.66
N LYS A 339 -1.87 12.97 -11.96
CA LYS A 339 -1.21 14.15 -12.54
C LYS A 339 0.27 13.90 -12.79
N HIS A 340 0.96 13.26 -11.85
CA HIS A 340 2.41 13.14 -11.87
C HIS A 340 2.91 11.82 -12.46
N VAL A 341 2.09 10.77 -12.47
CA VAL A 341 2.36 9.57 -13.26
C VAL A 341 2.06 9.88 -14.74
N PRO A 342 3.00 9.67 -15.67
CA PRO A 342 2.76 9.97 -17.08
C PRO A 342 1.58 9.17 -17.65
N ALA A 343 0.70 9.85 -18.38
CA ALA A 343 -0.32 9.14 -19.16
C ALA A 343 0.28 8.45 -20.40
N ASN A 344 -0.48 7.51 -20.95
CA ASN A 344 -0.16 6.89 -22.25
C ASN A 344 -0.30 7.88 -23.40
#